data_AF-A0A076KZJ3-F1
#
_entry.id   AF-A0A076KZJ3-F1
#
_cell.length_a   1.000
_cell.length_b   1.000
_cell.length_c   1.000
_cell.angle_alpha   90.00
_cell.angle_beta   90.00
_cell.angle_gamma   90.00
#
_symmetry.space_group_name_H-M   'P 1'
#
loop_
_entity.id
_entity.type
_entity.pdbx_description
1 polymer ?
#
loop_
_entity_poly.entity_id
_entity_poly.type
_entity_poly.pdbx_seq_one_letter_code
_entity_poly.pdbx_strand_id
1 'polypeptide(L)'
;MYLKWYVDLIPKFLMANGQLVKLLIHTGVTRYSEFKSVEGSYVYKAGKIYKVPADEKEALGSNLMVMFEKRRFRNFLVYVQEFNLGDSKTWKDIDANVTTTAQLYEKFGLDKDTADFTGHALALYRDDDYLAKPCLETINRIKLYSDSLARYGKSPYLYPLYGLGELPQGFARLSAIYGGTYMLDKQIDELVMEGGKVVGVRSGNETARCKQVYCDPSYVPDKVEKVGQVVRCICLLNHPIPNTKDALSCQIIIPQKQVGRKSDIYVSLVSYTHQVAAKGWFIAMVSTTVETETLSRIKLGLDFWDISKICLG
;
A
#
# COMPACT_ATOMS: atom_id res chain seq x y z
N MET A 1 13.86 -25.06 -18.80
CA MET A 1 12.75 -24.13 -18.51
C MET A 1 13.37 -22.90 -17.88
N TYR A 2 13.41 -21.77 -18.60
CA TYR A 2 14.08 -20.55 -18.11
C TYR A 2 13.38 -20.02 -16.85
N LEU A 3 14.15 -19.76 -15.79
CA LEU A 3 13.67 -19.14 -14.55
C LEU A 3 13.28 -17.70 -14.88
N LYS A 4 11.98 -17.39 -14.97
CA LYS A 4 11.50 -16.03 -15.20
C LYS A 4 11.33 -15.32 -13.86
N TRP A 5 12.00 -14.18 -13.72
CA TRP A 5 11.91 -13.30 -12.55
C TRP A 5 11.34 -11.96 -13.00
N TYR A 6 10.34 -11.48 -12.26
CA TYR A 6 9.72 -10.17 -12.46
C TYR A 6 9.73 -9.46 -11.12
N VAL A 7 10.86 -8.79 -10.85
CA VAL A 7 11.12 -8.15 -9.55
C VAL A 7 10.72 -6.68 -9.65
N ASP A 8 9.63 -6.32 -9.01
CA ASP A 8 9.21 -4.92 -8.91
C ASP A 8 10.28 -4.10 -8.17
N LEU A 9 10.57 -2.89 -8.65
CA LEU A 9 11.42 -1.93 -7.93
C LEU A 9 10.65 -1.18 -6.83
N ILE A 10 9.32 -1.07 -6.98
CA ILE A 10 8.41 -0.38 -6.06
C ILE A 10 7.13 -1.21 -5.92
N PRO A 11 7.10 -2.19 -5.00
CA PRO A 11 5.98 -3.08 -4.83
C PRO A 11 4.87 -2.35 -4.10
N LYS A 12 3.66 -2.58 -4.59
CA LYS A 12 2.42 -2.01 -4.08
C LYS A 12 1.34 -3.05 -4.27
N PHE A 13 0.50 -3.18 -3.26
CA PHE A 13 -0.73 -3.94 -3.40
C PHE A 13 -1.89 -3.02 -3.77
N LEU A 14 -2.83 -3.58 -4.50
CA LEU A 14 -4.05 -2.89 -4.91
C LEU A 14 -5.15 -3.21 -3.89
N MET A 15 -5.75 -2.19 -3.33
CA MET A 15 -6.96 -2.35 -2.51
C MET A 15 -8.10 -2.89 -3.40
N ALA A 16 -8.72 -4.01 -3.04
CA ALA A 16 -9.69 -4.71 -3.88
C ALA A 16 -10.92 -3.87 -4.27
N ASN A 17 -11.36 -2.95 -3.40
CA ASN A 17 -12.39 -1.95 -3.68
C ASN A 17 -11.85 -0.54 -3.96
N GLY A 18 -10.53 -0.41 -4.15
CA GLY A 18 -9.85 0.85 -4.39
C GLY A 18 -10.18 1.48 -5.75
N GLN A 19 -9.89 2.77 -5.87
CA GLN A 19 -10.14 3.53 -7.10
C GLN A 19 -9.36 2.98 -8.30
N LEU A 20 -8.12 2.51 -8.11
CA LEU A 20 -7.33 1.92 -9.20
C LEU A 20 -7.99 0.66 -9.77
N VAL A 21 -8.50 -0.24 -8.92
CA VAL A 21 -9.22 -1.43 -9.39
C VAL A 21 -10.49 -1.05 -10.15
N LYS A 22 -11.24 -0.06 -9.64
CA LYS A 22 -12.42 0.48 -10.34
C LYS A 22 -12.06 1.07 -11.71
N LEU A 23 -10.95 1.80 -11.80
CA LEU A 23 -10.43 2.36 -13.06
C LEU A 23 -10.03 1.25 -14.04
N LEU A 24 -9.32 0.21 -13.58
CA LEU A 24 -8.90 -0.92 -14.42
C LEU A 24 -10.12 -1.65 -15.01
N ILE A 25 -11.19 -1.83 -14.23
CA ILE A 25 -12.44 -2.42 -14.70
C ILE A 25 -13.12 -1.50 -15.71
N HIS A 26 -13.26 -0.21 -15.38
CA HIS A 26 -13.94 0.77 -16.24
C HIS A 26 -13.27 0.94 -17.61
N THR A 27 -11.93 0.93 -17.63
CA THR A 27 -11.12 1.09 -18.84
C THR A 27 -10.93 -0.21 -19.62
N GLY A 28 -11.33 -1.36 -19.07
CA GLY A 28 -11.17 -2.67 -19.68
C GLY A 28 -9.74 -3.23 -19.66
N VAL A 29 -8.80 -2.59 -18.95
CA VAL A 29 -7.41 -3.08 -18.80
C VAL A 29 -7.36 -4.45 -18.11
N THR A 30 -8.35 -4.79 -17.28
CA THR A 30 -8.47 -6.12 -16.67
C THR A 30 -8.56 -7.27 -17.68
N ARG A 31 -8.83 -7.00 -18.95
CA ARG A 31 -8.78 -8.02 -20.03
C ARG A 31 -7.36 -8.48 -20.35
N TYR A 32 -6.34 -7.73 -19.92
CA TYR A 32 -4.93 -7.99 -20.23
C TYR A 32 -4.11 -8.39 -19.01
N SER A 33 -4.69 -8.34 -17.81
CA SER A 33 -3.97 -8.62 -16.57
C SER A 33 -4.83 -9.46 -15.64
N GLU A 34 -4.24 -10.55 -15.15
CA GLU A 34 -4.84 -11.38 -14.13
C GLU A 34 -4.35 -10.95 -12.75
N PHE A 35 -5.26 -10.93 -11.77
CA PHE A 35 -4.96 -10.53 -10.40
C PHE A 35 -5.17 -11.70 -9.46
N LYS A 36 -4.26 -11.84 -8.51
CA LYS A 36 -4.38 -12.80 -7.40
C LYS A 36 -4.56 -12.06 -6.09
N SER A 37 -5.43 -12.56 -5.23
CA SER A 37 -5.57 -12.06 -3.86
C SER A 37 -4.33 -12.39 -3.05
N VAL A 38 -3.84 -11.39 -2.31
CA VAL A 38 -2.74 -11.56 -1.36
C VAL A 38 -3.25 -12.34 -0.15
N GLU A 39 -2.46 -13.29 0.36
CA GLU A 39 -2.97 -14.29 1.30
C GLU A 39 -3.10 -13.79 2.74
N GLY A 40 -2.38 -12.73 3.12
CA GLY A 40 -2.47 -12.19 4.48
C GLY A 40 -2.09 -10.72 4.62
N SER A 41 -2.59 -10.13 5.71
CA SER A 41 -2.21 -8.80 6.18
C SER A 41 -1.90 -8.92 7.67
N TYR A 42 -0.71 -8.48 8.05
CA TYR A 42 -0.15 -8.65 9.39
C TYR A 42 0.31 -7.31 9.94
N VAL A 43 0.28 -7.20 11.26
CA VAL A 43 0.84 -6.06 12.01
C VAL A 43 1.83 -6.57 13.04
N TYR A 44 2.95 -5.89 13.16
CA TYR A 44 3.94 -6.13 14.20
C TYR A 44 3.53 -5.47 15.51
N LYS A 45 3.60 -6.21 16.61
CA LYS A 45 3.38 -5.70 17.97
C LYS A 45 4.31 -6.44 18.94
N ALA A 46 5.14 -5.70 19.67
CA ALA A 46 6.01 -6.23 20.73
C ALA A 46 6.81 -7.51 20.34
N GLY A 47 7.54 -7.47 19.22
CA GLY A 47 8.41 -8.58 18.78
C GLY A 47 7.72 -9.69 17.99
N LYS A 48 6.41 -9.59 17.73
CA LYS A 48 5.64 -10.63 17.05
C LYS A 48 4.75 -10.02 15.97
N ILE A 49 4.47 -10.81 14.93
CA ILE A 49 3.48 -10.46 13.90
C ILE A 49 2.15 -11.13 14.19
N TYR A 50 1.05 -10.42 13.94
CA TYR A 50 -0.31 -10.89 14.13
C TYR A 50 -1.15 -10.57 12.92
N LYS A 51 -2.10 -11.45 12.56
CA LYS A 51 -3.06 -11.16 11.50
C LYS A 51 -3.90 -9.94 11.89
N VAL A 52 -4.05 -8.99 10.98
CA VAL A 52 -4.88 -7.80 11.17
C VAL A 52 -6.36 -8.23 11.17
N PRO A 53 -7.10 -8.04 12.28
CA PRO A 53 -8.52 -8.34 12.31
C PRO A 53 -9.30 -7.22 11.61
N ALA A 54 -10.15 -7.59 10.66
CA ALA A 54 -10.92 -6.60 9.89
C ALA A 54 -12.41 -6.93 9.74
N ASP A 55 -12.88 -7.98 10.40
CA ASP A 55 -14.30 -8.20 10.63
C ASP A 55 -14.57 -8.58 12.09
N GLU A 56 -15.85 -8.68 12.46
CA GLU A 56 -16.27 -9.00 13.83
C GLU A 56 -15.74 -10.34 14.32
N LYS A 57 -15.70 -11.36 13.44
CA LYS A 57 -15.29 -12.72 13.79
C LYS A 57 -13.79 -12.77 14.05
N GLU A 58 -13.01 -12.11 13.21
CA GLU A 58 -11.56 -11.98 13.37
C GLU A 58 -11.20 -11.13 14.58
N ALA A 59 -11.94 -10.06 14.87
CA ALA A 59 -11.74 -9.23 16.05
C ALA A 59 -11.86 -10.03 17.34
N LEU A 60 -12.90 -10.87 17.46
CA LEU A 60 -13.10 -11.75 18.62
C LEU A 60 -12.06 -12.87 18.71
N GLY A 61 -11.58 -13.37 17.57
CA GLY A 61 -10.54 -14.40 17.49
C GLY A 61 -9.10 -13.90 17.64
N SER A 62 -8.86 -12.58 17.56
CA SER A 62 -7.51 -12.00 17.48
C SER A 62 -6.70 -12.18 18.77
N ASN A 63 -5.40 -12.37 18.67
CA ASN A 63 -4.49 -12.36 19.83
C ASN A 63 -3.84 -10.98 20.08
N LEU A 64 -4.23 -9.95 19.33
CA LEU A 64 -3.71 -8.58 19.49
C LEU A 64 -4.27 -7.84 20.70
N MET A 65 -5.45 -8.24 21.15
CA MET A 65 -6.27 -7.55 22.13
C MET A 65 -6.72 -8.50 23.24
N VAL A 66 -6.84 -7.97 24.45
CA VAL A 66 -7.46 -8.68 25.59
C VAL A 66 -8.98 -8.74 25.43
N MET A 67 -9.64 -9.68 26.12
CA MET A 67 -11.06 -10.00 25.89
C MET A 67 -12.01 -8.79 25.90
N PHE A 68 -11.85 -7.86 26.85
CA PHE A 68 -12.69 -6.66 26.91
C PHE A 68 -12.41 -5.69 25.75
N GLU A 69 -11.15 -5.54 25.36
CA GLU A 69 -10.76 -4.69 24.23
C GLU A 69 -11.30 -5.24 22.90
N LYS A 70 -11.31 -6.57 22.71
CA LYS A 70 -11.93 -7.20 21.53
C LYS A 70 -13.40 -6.81 21.35
N ARG A 71 -14.15 -6.71 22.46
CA ARG A 71 -15.57 -6.31 22.42
C ARG A 71 -15.72 -4.85 22.03
N ARG A 72 -14.90 -3.96 22.58
CA ARG A 72 -14.87 -2.54 22.20
C ARG A 72 -14.50 -2.35 20.73
N PHE A 73 -13.45 -3.02 20.28
CA PHE A 73 -13.02 -2.97 18.89
C PHE A 73 -14.05 -3.54 17.93
N ARG A 74 -14.72 -4.66 18.28
CA ARG A 74 -15.87 -5.16 17.50
C ARG A 74 -16.96 -4.10 17.35
N ASN A 75 -17.38 -3.47 18.45
CA ASN A 75 -18.42 -2.45 18.42
C ASN A 75 -18.02 -1.23 17.58
N PHE A 76 -16.74 -0.86 17.62
CA PHE A 76 -16.17 0.16 16.75
C PHE A 76 -16.26 -0.24 15.26
N LEU A 77 -15.85 -1.46 14.90
CA LEU A 77 -15.96 -1.95 13.51
C LEU A 77 -17.41 -1.97 13.02
N VAL A 78 -18.35 -2.43 13.86
CA VAL A 78 -19.79 -2.42 13.55
C VAL A 78 -20.26 -0.98 13.29
N TYR A 79 -19.92 -0.04 14.16
CA TYR A 79 -20.25 1.37 13.94
C TYR A 79 -19.66 1.90 12.62
N VAL A 80 -18.37 1.65 12.38
CA VAL A 80 -17.70 2.10 11.16
C VAL A 80 -18.43 1.56 9.95
N GLN A 81 -18.88 0.31 9.94
CA GLN A 81 -19.63 -0.28 8.83
C GLN A 81 -21.01 0.35 8.63
N GLU A 82 -21.77 0.52 9.72
CA GLU A 82 -23.11 1.08 9.71
C GLU A 82 -23.14 2.59 9.38
N PHE A 83 -22.05 3.31 9.65
CA PHE A 83 -22.00 4.77 9.50
C PHE A 83 -22.35 5.21 8.07
N ASN A 84 -23.32 6.09 7.91
CA ASN A 84 -23.68 6.66 6.62
C ASN A 84 -23.78 8.17 6.73
N LEU A 85 -22.94 8.90 5.96
CA LEU A 85 -22.96 10.36 5.96
C LEU A 85 -24.31 10.93 5.51
N GLY A 86 -25.07 10.20 4.68
CA GLY A 86 -26.42 10.59 4.26
C GLY A 86 -27.54 10.25 5.23
N ASP A 87 -27.27 9.51 6.31
CA ASP A 87 -28.28 9.11 7.31
C ASP A 87 -27.80 9.41 8.73
N SER A 88 -28.28 10.53 9.29
CA SER A 88 -27.89 11.02 10.62
C SER A 88 -28.23 10.05 11.76
N LYS A 89 -29.16 9.10 11.57
CA LYS A 89 -29.48 8.09 12.60
C LYS A 89 -28.31 7.15 12.87
N THR A 90 -27.43 6.98 11.89
CA THR A 90 -26.26 6.09 12.00
C THR A 90 -25.07 6.73 12.72
N TRP A 91 -25.12 8.05 12.97
CA TRP A 91 -23.96 8.80 13.46
C TRP A 91 -23.65 8.54 14.93
N LYS A 92 -24.64 8.12 15.74
CA LYS A 92 -24.50 7.87 17.19
C LYS A 92 -23.86 9.06 17.91
N ASP A 93 -24.36 10.27 17.67
CA ASP A 93 -23.85 11.55 18.20
C ASP A 93 -22.39 11.86 17.80
N ILE A 94 -21.98 11.50 16.58
CA ILE A 94 -20.66 11.82 16.02
C ILE A 94 -20.86 12.62 14.74
N ASP A 95 -20.46 13.89 14.74
CA ASP A 95 -20.29 14.64 13.50
C ASP A 95 -18.93 14.31 12.91
N ALA A 96 -18.90 13.51 11.83
CA ALA A 96 -17.65 13.02 11.24
C ALA A 96 -16.82 14.11 10.55
N ASN A 97 -17.40 15.28 10.26
CA ASN A 97 -16.68 16.42 9.67
C ASN A 97 -15.99 17.30 10.72
N VAL A 98 -16.34 17.15 12.01
CA VAL A 98 -15.82 17.97 13.11
C VAL A 98 -15.08 17.12 14.14
N THR A 99 -15.63 15.97 14.51
CA THR A 99 -15.06 15.07 15.51
C THR A 99 -13.73 14.54 15.02
N THR A 100 -12.67 14.73 15.80
CA THR A 100 -11.34 14.23 15.46
C THR A 100 -11.30 12.70 15.57
N THR A 101 -10.36 12.07 14.85
CA THR A 101 -10.17 10.62 14.96
C THR A 101 -9.78 10.19 16.38
N ALA A 102 -9.01 11.00 17.11
CA ALA A 102 -8.70 10.73 18.51
C ALA A 102 -9.96 10.68 19.39
N GLN A 103 -10.87 11.65 19.24
CA GLN A 103 -12.15 11.67 19.96
C GLN A 103 -13.05 10.50 19.56
N LEU A 104 -13.03 10.09 18.28
CA LEU A 104 -13.74 8.90 17.83
C LEU A 104 -13.23 7.65 18.59
N TYR A 105 -11.91 7.45 18.67
CA TYR A 105 -11.34 6.30 19.39
C TYR A 105 -11.68 6.33 20.89
N GLU A 106 -11.59 7.50 21.52
CA GLU A 106 -11.96 7.69 22.92
C GLU A 106 -13.43 7.35 23.18
N LYS A 107 -14.33 7.77 22.29
CA LYS A 107 -15.77 7.48 22.38
C LYS A 107 -16.09 5.98 22.35
N PHE A 108 -15.31 5.19 21.62
CA PHE A 108 -15.43 3.72 21.61
C PHE A 108 -14.57 3.03 22.69
N GLY A 109 -13.82 3.81 23.48
CA GLY A 109 -12.96 3.32 24.55
C GLY A 109 -11.80 2.47 24.06
N LEU A 110 -11.31 2.71 22.83
CA LEU A 110 -10.17 1.96 22.30
C LEU A 110 -8.90 2.34 23.05
N ASP A 111 -8.11 1.35 23.46
CA ASP A 111 -6.82 1.60 24.07
C ASP A 111 -5.80 2.14 23.05
N LYS A 112 -4.68 2.67 23.53
CA LYS A 112 -3.65 3.31 22.68
C LYS A 112 -3.10 2.34 21.64
N ASP A 113 -2.87 1.08 22.01
CA ASP A 113 -2.36 0.05 21.09
C ASP A 113 -3.38 -0.26 20.00
N THR A 114 -4.66 -0.30 20.36
CA THR A 114 -5.77 -0.60 19.46
C THR A 114 -6.01 0.54 18.48
N ALA A 115 -6.00 1.78 18.97
CA ALA A 115 -6.00 2.97 18.12
C ALA A 115 -4.81 2.99 17.14
N ASP A 116 -3.61 2.63 17.62
CA ASP A 116 -2.38 2.59 16.82
C ASP A 116 -2.48 1.58 15.67
N PHE A 117 -2.79 0.30 15.94
CA PHE A 117 -2.93 -0.67 14.84
C PHE A 117 -4.14 -0.37 13.95
N THR A 118 -5.20 0.26 14.48
CA THR A 118 -6.37 0.64 13.65
C THR A 118 -5.99 1.69 12.62
N GLY A 119 -5.25 2.73 13.01
CA GLY A 119 -4.79 3.76 12.09
C GLY A 119 -3.79 3.26 11.06
N HIS A 120 -2.78 2.52 11.53
CA HIS A 120 -1.65 2.11 10.69
C HIS A 120 -1.93 0.84 9.89
N ALA A 121 -2.67 -0.13 10.44
CA ALA A 121 -2.90 -1.42 9.79
C ALA A 121 -4.26 -1.58 9.09
N LEU A 122 -5.30 -0.86 9.51
CA LEU A 122 -6.61 -0.84 8.82
C LEU A 122 -6.77 0.41 7.95
N ALA A 123 -6.56 1.60 8.51
CA ALA A 123 -6.72 2.86 7.77
C ALA A 123 -5.49 3.22 6.89
N LEU A 124 -4.38 2.51 7.07
CA LEU A 124 -3.14 2.66 6.31
C LEU A 124 -2.61 4.10 6.28
N TYR A 125 -2.70 4.79 7.41
CA TYR A 125 -1.93 6.01 7.62
C TYR A 125 -0.45 5.67 7.78
N ARG A 126 0.42 6.67 7.60
CA ARG A 126 1.89 6.50 7.63
C ARG A 126 2.53 7.08 8.88
N ASP A 127 1.75 7.90 9.58
CA ASP A 127 2.09 8.76 10.71
C ASP A 127 0.80 9.04 11.49
N ASP A 128 0.90 9.72 12.63
CA ASP A 128 -0.22 9.96 13.55
C ASP A 128 -0.97 11.28 13.29
N ASP A 129 -0.66 12.00 12.20
CA ASP A 129 -1.27 13.31 11.91
C ASP A 129 -2.80 13.20 11.71
N TYR A 130 -3.28 12.01 11.35
CA TYR A 130 -4.70 11.71 11.17
C TYR A 130 -5.51 11.79 12.48
N LEU A 131 -4.87 11.66 13.64
CA LEU A 131 -5.53 11.69 14.94
C LEU A 131 -6.20 13.04 15.21
N ALA A 132 -5.57 14.12 14.76
CA ALA A 132 -6.06 15.49 14.92
C ALA A 132 -7.02 15.94 13.80
N LYS A 133 -7.21 15.12 12.76
CA LYS A 133 -8.08 15.43 11.61
C LYS A 133 -9.51 14.91 11.84
N PRO A 134 -10.52 15.48 11.15
CA PRO A 134 -11.88 14.93 11.16
C PRO A 134 -11.93 13.45 10.80
N CYS A 135 -12.76 12.69 11.50
CA CYS A 135 -12.75 11.22 11.44
C CYS A 135 -13.40 10.64 10.18
N LEU A 136 -14.08 11.44 9.35
CA LEU A 136 -14.74 10.96 8.12
C LEU A 136 -13.77 10.22 7.19
N GLU A 137 -12.56 10.74 6.97
CA GLU A 137 -11.58 10.07 6.11
C GLU A 137 -11.14 8.72 6.71
N THR A 138 -10.93 8.68 8.04
CA THR A 138 -10.55 7.45 8.74
C THR A 138 -11.65 6.40 8.65
N ILE A 139 -12.92 6.78 8.89
CA ILE A 139 -14.08 5.90 8.74
C ILE A 139 -14.11 5.32 7.32
N ASN A 140 -13.98 6.17 6.30
CA ASN A 140 -14.03 5.73 4.90
C ASN A 140 -12.86 4.80 4.51
N ARG A 141 -11.65 5.03 5.05
CA ARG A 141 -10.50 4.15 4.84
C ARG A 141 -10.69 2.78 5.48
N ILE A 142 -11.19 2.73 6.72
CA ILE A 142 -11.46 1.46 7.42
C ILE A 142 -12.59 0.69 6.74
N LYS A 143 -13.64 1.37 6.28
CA LYS A 143 -14.68 0.79 5.43
C LYS A 143 -14.09 0.19 4.16
N LEU A 144 -13.28 0.97 3.44
CA LEU A 144 -12.63 0.51 2.21
C LEU A 144 -11.79 -0.75 2.45
N TYR A 145 -11.04 -0.82 3.55
CA TYR A 145 -10.28 -2.02 3.93
C TYR A 145 -11.22 -3.21 4.12
N SER A 146 -12.26 -3.04 4.92
CA SER A 146 -13.19 -4.11 5.27
C SER A 146 -13.99 -4.61 4.06
N ASP A 147 -14.50 -3.71 3.22
CA ASP A 147 -15.22 -4.05 1.99
C ASP A 147 -14.31 -4.78 1.00
N SER A 148 -13.02 -4.39 0.96
CA SER A 148 -12.01 -5.05 0.16
C SER A 148 -11.71 -6.46 0.66
N LEU A 149 -11.64 -6.64 1.98
CA LEU A 149 -11.48 -7.96 2.59
C LEU A 149 -12.69 -8.85 2.32
N ALA A 150 -13.91 -8.33 2.47
CA ALA A 150 -15.15 -9.08 2.25
C ALA A 150 -15.28 -9.63 0.81
N ARG A 151 -14.63 -8.99 -0.16
CA ARG A 151 -14.65 -9.42 -1.57
C ARG A 151 -13.89 -10.72 -1.83
N TYR A 152 -12.76 -10.96 -1.17
CA TYR A 152 -11.87 -12.11 -1.45
C TYR A 152 -11.50 -12.96 -0.22
N GLY A 153 -11.84 -12.52 1.00
CA GLY A 153 -11.81 -13.29 2.25
C GLY A 153 -10.43 -13.55 2.88
N LYS A 154 -9.33 -13.28 2.18
CA LYS A 154 -7.96 -13.54 2.69
C LYS A 154 -7.30 -12.28 3.27
N SER A 155 -7.22 -11.25 2.45
CA SER A 155 -6.71 -9.92 2.76
C SER A 155 -7.45 -8.90 1.86
N PRO A 156 -7.34 -7.59 2.12
CA PRO A 156 -8.00 -6.58 1.28
C PRO A 156 -7.24 -6.30 -0.03
N TYR A 157 -6.18 -7.07 -0.31
CA TYR A 157 -5.19 -6.74 -1.32
C TYR A 157 -5.22 -7.69 -2.52
N LEU A 158 -4.95 -7.11 -3.68
CA LEU A 158 -4.71 -7.78 -4.96
C LEU A 158 -3.29 -7.46 -5.44
N TYR A 159 -2.73 -8.40 -6.19
CA TYR A 159 -1.47 -8.23 -6.89
C TYR A 159 -1.55 -8.87 -8.28
N PRO A 160 -1.07 -8.20 -9.34
CA PRO A 160 -1.08 -8.75 -10.69
C PRO A 160 -0.13 -9.94 -10.82
N LEU A 161 -0.55 -10.97 -11.55
CA LEU A 161 0.39 -11.99 -12.02
C LEU A 161 1.46 -11.33 -12.90
N TYR A 162 2.69 -11.82 -12.82
CA TYR A 162 3.88 -11.26 -13.49
C TYR A 162 4.34 -9.87 -12.99
N GLY A 163 3.76 -9.37 -11.89
CA GLY A 163 4.23 -8.16 -11.21
C GLY A 163 3.62 -6.87 -11.71
N LEU A 164 3.96 -5.75 -11.06
CA LEU A 164 3.32 -4.46 -11.33
C LEU A 164 3.68 -3.88 -12.70
N GLY A 165 4.73 -4.40 -13.35
CA GLY A 165 5.08 -4.05 -14.73
C GLY A 165 3.96 -4.31 -15.73
N GLU A 166 2.99 -5.19 -15.42
CA GLU A 166 1.82 -5.44 -16.28
C GLU A 166 0.84 -4.26 -16.33
N LEU A 167 0.77 -3.44 -15.27
CA LEU A 167 -0.14 -2.29 -15.22
C LEU A 167 0.21 -1.23 -16.28
N PRO A 168 1.44 -0.68 -16.34
CA PRO A 168 1.79 0.29 -17.38
C PRO A 168 1.73 -0.33 -18.78
N GLN A 169 2.06 -1.61 -18.95
CA GLN A 169 1.90 -2.31 -20.24
C GLN A 169 0.43 -2.40 -20.67
N GLY A 170 -0.47 -2.72 -19.75
CA GLY A 170 -1.91 -2.79 -20.01
C GLY A 170 -2.50 -1.44 -20.42
N PHE A 171 -2.12 -0.35 -19.73
CA PHE A 171 -2.52 1.00 -20.13
C PHE A 171 -1.86 1.44 -21.45
N ALA A 172 -0.60 1.06 -21.70
CA ALA A 172 0.06 1.36 -22.97
C ALA A 172 -0.64 0.70 -24.16
N ARG A 173 -1.02 -0.58 -24.00
CA ARG A 173 -1.83 -1.29 -24.97
C ARG A 173 -3.18 -0.63 -25.19
N LEU A 174 -3.85 -0.23 -24.11
CA LEU A 174 -5.12 0.49 -24.21
C LEU A 174 -4.94 1.76 -25.05
N SER A 175 -3.94 2.59 -24.75
CA SER A 175 -3.68 3.80 -25.53
C SER A 175 -3.39 3.51 -27.00
N ALA A 176 -2.61 2.46 -27.31
CA ALA A 176 -2.31 2.07 -28.69
C ALA A 176 -3.56 1.67 -29.48
N ILE A 177 -4.53 0.99 -28.84
CA ILE A 177 -5.83 0.67 -29.47
C ILE A 177 -6.59 1.94 -29.87
N TYR A 178 -6.44 3.02 -29.10
CA TYR A 178 -7.03 4.33 -29.39
C TYR A 178 -6.11 5.25 -30.21
N GLY A 179 -5.06 4.71 -30.84
CA GLY A 179 -4.18 5.45 -31.76
C GLY A 179 -2.94 6.08 -31.12
N GLY A 180 -2.64 5.76 -29.86
CA GLY A 180 -1.40 6.18 -29.20
C GLY A 180 -0.15 5.55 -29.85
N THR A 181 0.91 6.35 -30.04
CA THR A 181 2.20 5.88 -30.54
C THR A 181 3.21 5.85 -29.40
N TYR A 182 3.94 4.75 -29.26
CA TYR A 182 4.93 4.53 -28.20
C TYR A 182 6.34 4.47 -28.78
N MET A 183 7.27 5.18 -28.16
CA MET A 183 8.69 5.14 -28.47
C MET A 183 9.45 4.81 -27.19
N LEU A 184 10.10 3.64 -27.17
CA LEU A 184 11.05 3.25 -26.13
C LEU A 184 12.47 3.53 -26.62
N ASP A 185 13.43 3.60 -25.70
CA ASP A 185 14.83 3.93 -26.02
C ASP A 185 14.97 5.25 -26.81
N LYS A 186 14.09 6.22 -26.51
CA LYS A 186 14.02 7.52 -27.16
C LYS A 186 14.30 8.60 -26.12
N GLN A 187 15.54 9.07 -26.08
CA GLN A 187 15.97 10.13 -25.17
C GLN A 187 15.26 11.45 -25.51
N ILE A 188 14.80 12.15 -24.48
CA ILE A 188 14.24 13.50 -24.61
C ILE A 188 15.31 14.51 -24.25
N ASP A 189 15.65 15.41 -25.17
CA ASP A 189 16.68 16.41 -24.96
C ASP A 189 16.12 17.68 -24.32
N GLU A 190 14.90 18.06 -24.68
CA GLU A 190 14.33 19.36 -24.30
C GLU A 190 12.80 19.38 -24.40
N LEU A 191 12.16 20.05 -23.44
CA LEU A 191 10.79 20.52 -23.57
C LEU A 191 10.82 21.89 -24.26
N VAL A 192 10.28 21.99 -25.47
CA VAL A 192 10.30 23.23 -26.26
C VAL A 192 9.29 24.20 -25.66
N MET A 193 9.77 25.37 -25.23
CA MET A 193 8.97 26.40 -24.57
C MET A 193 8.91 27.67 -25.44
N GLU A 194 7.71 28.22 -25.63
CA GLU A 194 7.49 29.50 -26.30
C GLU A 194 6.54 30.35 -25.44
N GLY A 195 6.92 31.59 -25.11
CA GLY A 195 6.09 32.48 -24.27
C GLY A 195 5.75 31.89 -22.89
N GLY A 196 6.65 31.08 -22.31
CA GLY A 196 6.44 30.41 -21.03
C GLY A 196 5.51 29.19 -21.08
N LYS A 197 5.04 28.77 -22.27
CA LYS A 197 4.20 27.58 -22.46
C LYS A 197 4.92 26.50 -23.25
N VAL A 198 4.66 25.25 -22.90
CA VAL A 198 5.17 24.11 -23.67
C VAL A 198 4.47 24.03 -25.01
N VAL A 199 5.23 23.82 -26.07
CA VAL A 199 4.75 23.71 -27.45
C VAL A 199 5.24 22.44 -28.15
N GLY A 200 6.14 21.68 -27.52
CA GLY A 200 6.63 20.42 -28.06
C GLY A 200 7.70 19.77 -27.20
N VAL A 201 8.19 18.64 -27.68
CA VAL A 201 9.28 17.87 -27.10
C VAL A 201 10.29 17.55 -28.21
N ARG A 202 11.57 17.78 -27.95
CA ARG A 202 12.66 17.52 -28.91
C ARG A 202 13.46 16.28 -28.51
N SER A 203 13.78 15.47 -29.51
CA SER A 203 14.61 14.26 -29.39
C SER A 203 15.53 14.16 -30.61
N GLY A 204 16.82 14.38 -30.40
CA GLY A 204 17.80 14.59 -31.45
C GLY A 204 17.41 15.79 -32.34
N ASN A 205 17.26 15.51 -33.64
CA ASN A 205 16.90 16.50 -34.66
C ASN A 205 15.38 16.61 -34.88
N GLU A 206 14.57 15.80 -34.19
CA GLU A 206 13.11 15.76 -34.36
C GLU A 206 12.40 16.52 -33.25
N THR A 207 11.31 17.20 -33.59
CA THR A 207 10.45 17.89 -32.60
C THR A 207 8.99 17.47 -32.80
N ALA A 208 8.40 16.86 -31.77
CA ALA A 208 6.98 16.57 -31.72
C ALA A 208 6.24 17.74 -31.06
N ARG A 209 5.33 18.40 -31.79
CA ARG A 209 4.54 19.52 -31.26
C ARG A 209 3.35 19.03 -30.45
N CYS A 210 3.05 19.69 -29.34
CA CYS A 210 1.95 19.32 -28.45
C CYS A 210 1.41 20.52 -27.67
N LYS A 211 0.17 20.43 -27.19
CA LYS A 211 -0.48 21.45 -26.34
C LYS A 211 -0.18 21.26 -24.85
N GLN A 212 0.10 20.02 -24.44
CA GLN A 212 0.33 19.63 -23.07
C GLN A 212 1.35 18.49 -23.04
N VAL A 213 2.15 18.43 -21.98
CA VAL A 213 3.11 17.37 -21.71
C VAL A 213 2.84 16.84 -20.31
N TYR A 214 2.78 15.51 -20.17
CA TYR A 214 2.71 14.80 -18.90
C TYR A 214 4.01 14.00 -18.77
N CYS A 215 4.75 14.22 -17.69
CA CYS A 215 6.02 13.54 -17.44
C CYS A 215 6.23 13.33 -15.94
N ASP A 216 7.07 12.37 -15.58
CA ASP A 216 7.51 12.20 -14.20
C ASP A 216 8.69 13.16 -13.86
N PRO A 217 9.02 13.34 -12.57
CA PRO A 217 10.04 14.27 -12.13
C PRO A 217 11.42 14.16 -12.81
N SER A 218 11.82 12.99 -13.33
CA SER A 218 13.15 12.83 -13.93
C SER A 218 13.33 13.63 -15.22
N TYR A 219 12.24 14.00 -15.89
CA TYR A 219 12.29 14.80 -17.12
C TYR A 219 12.34 16.31 -16.86
N VAL A 220 12.06 16.75 -15.63
CA VAL A 220 11.97 18.18 -15.26
C VAL A 220 12.56 18.43 -13.86
N PRO A 221 13.85 18.12 -13.63
CA PRO A 221 14.48 18.23 -12.30
C PRO A 221 14.41 19.64 -11.72
N ASP A 222 14.42 20.69 -12.56
CA ASP A 222 14.35 22.09 -12.14
C ASP A 222 12.93 22.57 -11.79
N LYS A 223 11.90 21.74 -12.01
CA LYS A 223 10.49 22.06 -11.71
C LYS A 223 9.92 21.27 -10.53
N VAL A 224 10.78 20.58 -9.79
CA VAL A 224 10.39 19.74 -8.66
C VAL A 224 11.29 20.02 -7.46
N GLU A 225 10.78 19.70 -6.27
CA GLU A 225 11.55 19.77 -5.03
C GLU A 225 11.60 18.41 -4.34
N LYS A 226 12.70 18.16 -3.61
CA LYS A 226 12.84 16.92 -2.83
C LYS A 226 11.98 17.01 -1.57
N VAL A 227 10.89 16.24 -1.52
CA VAL A 227 9.99 16.17 -0.35
C VAL A 227 10.34 15.06 0.65
N GLY A 228 11.29 14.19 0.32
CA GLY A 228 11.69 13.08 1.17
C GLY A 228 12.56 12.06 0.45
N GLN A 229 12.82 10.95 1.14
CA GLN A 229 13.60 9.83 0.61
C GLN A 229 13.07 8.52 1.18
N VAL A 230 12.98 7.48 0.34
CA VAL A 230 12.51 6.15 0.72
C VAL A 230 13.64 5.16 0.49
N VAL A 231 13.90 4.32 1.48
CA VAL A 231 14.79 3.16 1.32
C VAL A 231 13.98 1.93 0.97
N ARG A 232 14.52 1.08 0.10
CA ARG A 232 13.93 -0.20 -0.27
C ARG A 232 15.00 -1.29 -0.24
N CYS A 233 14.67 -2.43 0.35
CA CYS A 233 15.53 -3.61 0.38
C CYS A 233 14.77 -4.80 -0.18
N ILE A 234 15.29 -5.38 -1.26
CA ILE A 234 14.72 -6.55 -1.92
C ILE A 234 15.44 -7.79 -1.42
N CYS A 235 14.71 -8.71 -0.81
CA CYS A 235 15.21 -9.94 -0.22
C CYS A 235 14.64 -11.14 -0.98
N LEU A 236 15.51 -12.03 -1.46
CA LEU A 236 15.11 -13.29 -2.09
C LEU A 236 15.14 -14.38 -1.03
N LEU A 237 13.99 -15.02 -0.80
CA LEU A 237 13.84 -16.08 0.18
C LEU A 237 13.50 -17.39 -0.53
N ASN A 238 13.90 -18.52 0.05
CA ASN A 238 13.54 -19.87 -0.40
C ASN A 238 12.53 -20.55 0.55
N HIS A 239 11.91 -19.77 1.44
CA HIS A 239 10.86 -20.18 2.37
C HIS A 239 9.86 -19.03 2.58
N PRO A 240 8.63 -19.33 3.03
CA PRO A 240 7.68 -18.31 3.50
C PRO A 240 8.25 -17.54 4.70
N ILE A 241 7.72 -16.34 4.95
CA ILE A 241 8.06 -15.60 6.17
C ILE A 241 7.51 -16.35 7.41
N PRO A 242 8.34 -16.70 8.41
CA PRO A 242 7.89 -17.22 9.70
C PRO A 242 6.66 -16.54 10.30
N ASN A 243 5.83 -17.31 11.00
CA ASN A 243 4.61 -16.84 11.69
C ASN A 243 3.51 -16.25 10.78
N THR A 244 3.58 -16.48 9.46
CA THR A 244 2.53 -16.08 8.50
C THR A 244 1.62 -17.24 8.08
N LYS A 245 1.67 -18.39 8.79
CA LYS A 245 0.96 -19.63 8.42
C LYS A 245 1.29 -20.07 6.98
N ASP A 246 2.58 -20.02 6.63
CA ASP A 246 3.11 -20.37 5.31
C ASP A 246 2.49 -19.58 4.15
N ALA A 247 2.11 -18.33 4.39
CA ALA A 247 1.50 -17.47 3.38
C ALA A 247 2.45 -17.27 2.19
N LEU A 248 1.91 -17.47 0.99
CA LEU A 248 2.65 -17.32 -0.28
C LEU A 248 2.66 -15.87 -0.77
N SER A 249 1.89 -15.00 -0.12
CA SER A 249 2.01 -13.55 -0.21
C SER A 249 1.38 -12.88 1.01
N CYS A 250 1.97 -11.79 1.46
CA CYS A 250 1.42 -11.03 2.56
C CYS A 250 1.91 -9.59 2.60
N GLN A 251 1.18 -8.75 3.33
CA GLN A 251 1.69 -7.48 3.82
C GLN A 251 1.96 -7.58 5.32
N ILE A 252 3.06 -6.98 5.77
CA ILE A 252 3.38 -6.77 7.18
C ILE A 252 3.61 -5.29 7.39
N ILE A 253 2.90 -4.73 8.36
CA ILE A 253 3.00 -3.32 8.75
C ILE A 253 3.68 -3.28 10.11
N ILE A 254 4.73 -2.46 10.22
CA ILE A 254 5.45 -2.24 11.46
C ILE A 254 5.20 -0.79 11.87
N PRO A 255 4.23 -0.55 12.77
CA PRO A 255 3.89 0.81 13.18
C PRO A 255 5.08 1.51 13.84
N GLN A 256 5.26 2.78 13.51
CA GLN A 256 6.39 3.60 13.95
C GLN A 256 6.64 3.56 15.46
N LYS A 257 5.58 3.52 16.28
CA LYS A 257 5.68 3.50 17.75
C LYS A 257 6.28 2.19 18.28
N GLN A 258 6.11 1.08 17.56
CA GLN A 258 6.63 -0.23 17.97
C GLN A 258 8.16 -0.33 17.83
N VAL A 259 8.76 0.59 17.08
CA VAL A 259 10.20 0.60 16.75
C VAL A 259 10.87 1.96 17.00
N GLY A 260 10.20 2.86 17.72
CA GLY A 260 10.76 4.17 18.11
C GLY A 260 11.04 5.11 16.94
N ARG A 261 10.16 5.15 15.94
CA ARG A 261 10.30 5.92 14.70
C ARG A 261 9.21 6.98 14.50
N LYS A 262 9.36 7.77 13.44
CA LYS A 262 8.38 8.75 12.93
C LYS A 262 7.70 8.32 11.63
N SER A 263 8.06 7.15 11.11
CA SER A 263 7.46 6.57 9.91
C SER A 263 7.46 5.05 10.01
N ASP A 264 6.34 4.49 9.59
CA ASP A 264 6.12 3.05 9.49
C ASP A 264 7.12 2.35 8.55
N ILE A 265 7.24 1.04 8.74
CA ILE A 265 7.90 0.15 7.81
C ILE A 265 6.87 -0.78 7.20
N TYR A 266 7.02 -1.05 5.91
CA TYR A 266 6.20 -1.99 5.19
C TYR A 266 7.06 -3.13 4.66
N VAL A 267 6.61 -4.36 4.90
CA VAL A 267 7.14 -5.57 4.25
C VAL A 267 6.07 -6.15 3.34
N SER A 268 6.35 -6.24 2.05
CA SER A 268 5.50 -6.94 1.09
C SER A 268 6.18 -8.25 0.66
N LEU A 269 5.46 -9.35 0.72
CA LEU A 269 5.91 -10.65 0.23
C LEU A 269 5.05 -11.07 -0.96
N VAL A 270 5.72 -11.43 -2.06
CA VAL A 270 5.13 -12.15 -3.19
C VAL A 270 6.01 -13.35 -3.53
N SER A 271 5.50 -14.30 -4.30
CA SER A 271 6.18 -15.57 -4.56
C SER A 271 5.95 -16.05 -5.98
N TYR A 272 6.55 -17.20 -6.30
CA TYR A 272 6.32 -17.95 -7.54
C TYR A 272 4.84 -18.14 -7.91
N THR A 273 3.92 -18.12 -6.95
CA THR A 273 2.48 -18.24 -7.26
C THR A 273 1.87 -16.99 -7.89
N HIS A 274 2.59 -15.88 -7.88
CA HIS A 274 2.27 -14.65 -8.62
C HIS A 274 3.05 -14.58 -9.94
N GLN A 275 3.76 -15.65 -10.31
CA GLN A 275 4.59 -15.73 -11.52
C GLN A 275 5.73 -14.71 -11.58
N VAL A 276 6.16 -14.19 -10.42
CA VAL A 276 7.25 -13.20 -10.31
C VAL A 276 8.61 -13.81 -9.97
N ALA A 277 8.63 -15.08 -9.56
CA ALA A 277 9.83 -15.79 -9.13
C ALA A 277 9.77 -17.26 -9.54
N ALA A 278 10.93 -17.92 -9.52
CA ALA A 278 11.04 -19.35 -9.72
C ALA A 278 10.30 -20.16 -8.64
N LYS A 279 9.79 -21.36 -8.98
CA LYS A 279 9.09 -22.24 -8.02
C LYS A 279 9.91 -22.42 -6.73
N GLY A 280 9.27 -22.22 -5.58
CA GLY A 280 9.92 -22.29 -4.26
C GLY A 280 10.59 -20.99 -3.81
N TRP A 281 10.65 -19.96 -4.65
CA TRP A 281 11.22 -18.66 -4.30
C TRP A 281 10.15 -17.61 -3.98
N PHE A 282 10.57 -16.69 -3.11
CA PHE A 282 9.80 -15.58 -2.62
C PHE A 282 10.62 -14.29 -2.77
N ILE A 283 9.92 -13.19 -2.99
CA ILE A 283 10.48 -11.85 -3.04
C ILE A 283 9.82 -11.07 -1.91
N ALA A 284 10.57 -10.85 -0.84
CA ALA A 284 10.20 -9.94 0.22
C ALA A 284 10.80 -8.56 -0.08
N MET A 285 10.03 -7.50 0.10
CA MET A 285 10.56 -6.15 0.03
C MET A 285 10.23 -5.37 1.28
N VAL A 286 11.26 -4.78 1.88
CA VAL A 286 11.16 -3.87 3.01
C VAL A 286 11.27 -2.44 2.51
N SER A 287 10.40 -1.56 2.98
CA SER A 287 10.48 -0.13 2.66
C SER A 287 10.06 0.78 3.81
N THR A 288 10.71 1.94 3.93
CA THR A 288 10.36 2.99 4.91
C THR A 288 10.94 4.35 4.47
N THR A 289 10.45 5.43 5.07
CA THR A 289 11.02 6.78 4.91
C THR A 289 12.37 6.88 5.63
N VAL A 290 13.34 7.52 4.99
CA VAL A 290 14.66 7.79 5.57
C VAL A 290 14.53 8.94 6.58
N GLU A 291 14.87 8.68 7.84
CA GLU A 291 14.80 9.66 8.95
C GLU A 291 16.18 10.19 9.37
N THR A 292 17.26 9.55 8.91
CA THR A 292 18.65 9.85 9.33
C THR A 292 19.59 9.79 8.13
N GLU A 293 20.63 10.62 8.12
CA GLU A 293 21.60 10.73 7.00
C GLU A 293 22.46 9.47 6.81
N THR A 294 22.57 8.60 7.81
CA THR A 294 23.43 7.42 7.73
C THR A 294 22.73 6.23 7.06
N LEU A 295 22.96 6.08 5.74
CA LEU A 295 22.61 4.88 4.94
C LEU A 295 23.20 3.57 5.50
N SER A 296 24.14 3.63 6.45
CA SER A 296 24.74 2.46 7.13
C SER A 296 23.71 1.61 7.88
N ARG A 297 22.48 2.10 8.07
CA ARG A 297 21.39 1.35 8.72
C ARG A 297 20.59 0.41 7.82
N ILE A 298 20.98 0.19 6.56
CA ILE A 298 20.46 -0.98 5.81
C ILE A 298 21.18 -2.27 6.27
N LYS A 299 22.45 -2.17 6.69
CA LYS A 299 23.15 -3.29 7.36
C LYS A 299 22.64 -3.51 8.79
N LEU A 300 22.25 -2.44 9.48
CA LEU A 300 21.38 -2.54 10.68
C LEU A 300 19.91 -2.83 10.34
N GLY A 301 19.52 -2.85 9.07
CA GLY A 301 18.17 -3.06 8.50
C GLY A 301 17.62 -4.46 8.72
N LEU A 302 18.53 -5.43 8.77
CA LEU A 302 18.24 -6.83 8.97
C LEU A 302 18.46 -7.23 10.43
N ASP A 303 19.53 -6.73 11.08
CA ASP A 303 19.91 -7.12 12.44
C ASP A 303 19.24 -6.31 13.57
N PHE A 304 18.87 -5.05 13.35
CA PHE A 304 18.24 -4.18 14.36
C PHE A 304 16.70 -4.19 14.30
N TRP A 305 16.12 -4.74 13.24
CA TRP A 305 14.67 -4.69 12.97
C TRP A 305 13.95 -6.02 13.17
N ASP A 306 14.63 -7.01 13.76
CA ASP A 306 14.16 -8.40 13.77
C ASP A 306 13.79 -8.91 12.36
N ILE A 307 14.16 -8.24 11.26
CA ILE A 307 13.83 -8.67 9.90
C ILE A 307 14.66 -9.88 9.52
N SER A 308 15.90 -10.02 9.99
CA SER A 308 16.61 -11.31 9.88
C SER A 308 15.90 -12.41 10.68
N LYS A 309 15.28 -12.12 11.83
CA LYS A 309 14.45 -13.09 12.56
C LYS A 309 13.09 -13.36 11.90
N ILE A 310 12.53 -12.38 11.18
CA ILE A 310 11.23 -12.49 10.49
C ILE A 310 11.39 -13.13 9.12
N CYS A 311 12.46 -12.85 8.37
CA CYS A 311 12.67 -13.30 6.99
C CYS A 311 13.74 -14.37 6.82
N LEU A 312 14.68 -14.56 7.77
CA LEU A 312 15.82 -15.50 7.66
C LEU A 312 15.91 -16.47 8.86
N GLY A 313 14.91 -16.48 9.74
CA GLY A 313 14.81 -17.37 10.90
C GLY A 313 14.27 -18.74 10.56
#